data_AF-A0A553JME2-F1
#
_entry.id   AF-A0A553JME2-F1
#
_cell.length_a   1.000
_cell.length_b   1.000
_cell.length_c   1.000
_cell.angle_alpha   90.00
_cell.angle_beta   90.00
_cell.angle_gamma   90.00
#
_symmetry.space_group_name_H-M   'P 1'
#
loop_
_entity.id
_entity.type
_entity.pdbx_description
1 polymer ?
#
loop_
_entity_poly.entity_id
_entity_poly.type
_entity_poly.pdbx_seq_one_letter_code
_entity_poly.pdbx_strand_id
1 'polypeptide(L)'
;MNNKNDQTKKFLPIWVWAVVMIQIALVLLFSVGTAINPGDFIPNVTELNYVTQLYITRNVTVALGVIIALLLKSHKALFVMLIVRVLTDISDVITVYALNVEVIKSSVPMVLVLLIIPALLAVMYLWKVVKNEQDVTA
;
A
#
# COMPACT_ATOMS: atom_id res chain seq x y z
N MET A 1 40.99 15.38 14.80
CA MET A 1 40.22 14.40 14.02
C MET A 1 38.97 14.05 14.82
N ASN A 2 37.87 14.77 14.61
CA ASN A 2 36.64 14.58 15.36
C ASN A 2 35.70 13.72 14.49
N ASN A 3 35.70 12.40 14.73
CA ASN A 3 34.81 11.45 14.08
C ASN A 3 33.39 11.66 14.63
N LYS A 4 32.75 12.77 14.25
CA LYS A 4 31.32 12.91 14.40
C LYS A 4 30.70 11.99 13.36
N ASN A 5 30.31 10.82 13.86
CA ASN A 5 29.36 9.90 13.27
C ASN A 5 28.19 10.69 12.68
N ASP A 6 28.31 11.13 11.43
CA ASP A 6 27.18 11.48 10.58
C ASP A 6 26.46 10.17 10.27
N GLN A 7 25.81 9.61 11.30
CA GLN A 7 24.74 8.66 11.09
C GLN A 7 23.65 9.45 10.38
N THR A 8 23.73 9.49 9.06
CA THR A 8 22.64 9.83 8.16
C THR A 8 21.39 9.17 8.74
N LYS A 9 20.53 9.97 9.40
CA LYS A 9 19.29 9.47 10.01
C LYS A 9 18.46 8.93 8.84
N LYS A 10 18.51 7.61 8.63
CA LYS A 10 17.81 6.97 7.53
C LYS A 10 16.33 7.33 7.65
N PHE A 11 15.74 7.83 6.56
CA PHE A 11 14.33 8.20 6.51
C PHE A 11 13.45 7.07 7.02
N LEU A 12 13.69 5.83 6.58
CA LEU A 12 13.00 4.64 7.10
C LEU A 12 14.01 3.52 7.37
N PRO A 13 13.73 2.64 8.34
CA PRO A 13 14.47 1.40 8.49
C PRO A 13 14.21 0.48 7.29
N ILE A 14 15.16 -0.41 7.02
CA ILE A 14 15.17 -1.25 5.81
C ILE A 14 13.90 -2.10 5.69
N TRP A 15 13.37 -2.62 6.81
CA TRP A 15 12.17 -3.46 6.78
C TRP A 15 10.91 -2.67 6.40
N VAL A 16 10.77 -1.40 6.82
CA VAL A 16 9.63 -0.55 6.39
C VAL A 16 9.78 -0.20 4.93
N TRP A 17 10.99 0.09 4.47
CA TRP A 17 11.28 0.25 3.05
C TRP A 17 10.85 -0.98 2.24
N ALA A 18 11.21 -2.19 2.68
CA ALA A 18 10.81 -3.42 2.01
C ALA A 18 9.28 -3.56 1.96
N VAL A 19 8.58 -3.33 3.06
CA VAL A 19 7.11 -3.39 3.13
C VAL A 19 6.47 -2.40 2.14
N VAL A 20 6.92 -1.15 2.12
CA VAL A 20 6.35 -0.12 1.24
C VAL A 20 6.64 -0.42 -0.23
N MET A 21 7.86 -0.86 -0.56
CA MET A 21 8.22 -1.20 -1.93
C MET A 21 7.47 -2.43 -2.44
N ILE A 22 7.32 -3.46 -1.60
CA ILE A 22 6.51 -4.64 -1.95
C ILE A 22 5.06 -4.25 -2.20
N GLN A 23 4.48 -3.37 -1.38
CA GLN A 23 3.12 -2.88 -1.61
C GLN A 23 3.00 -2.17 -2.95
N ILE A 24 3.88 -1.21 -3.24
CA ILE A 24 3.85 -0.48 -4.51
C ILE A 24 4.02 -1.46 -5.68
N ALA A 25 5.01 -2.36 -5.61
CA ALA A 25 5.31 -3.30 -6.67
C ALA A 25 4.15 -4.27 -6.95
N LEU A 26 3.61 -4.92 -5.91
CA LEU A 26 2.50 -5.86 -6.05
C LEU A 26 1.25 -5.14 -6.56
N VAL A 27 0.91 -4.00 -5.98
CA VAL A 27 -0.28 -3.25 -6.38
C VAL A 27 -0.19 -2.80 -7.84
N LEU A 28 0.94 -2.26 -8.27
CA LEU A 28 1.12 -1.85 -9.66
C LEU A 28 1.20 -3.05 -10.60
N LEU A 29 1.89 -4.13 -10.23
CA LEU A 29 1.96 -5.35 -11.03
C LEU A 29 0.57 -5.92 -11.27
N PHE A 30 -0.22 -6.12 -10.22
CA PHE A 30 -1.57 -6.66 -10.36
C PHE A 30 -2.51 -5.68 -11.06
N SER A 31 -2.47 -4.38 -10.73
CA SER A 31 -3.41 -3.41 -11.28
C SER A 31 -3.12 -3.11 -12.75
N VAL A 32 -1.87 -2.77 -13.09
CA VAL A 32 -1.45 -2.46 -14.46
C VAL A 32 -1.40 -3.73 -15.30
N GLY A 33 -0.93 -4.85 -14.73
CA GLY A 33 -0.93 -6.14 -15.41
C GLY A 33 -2.34 -6.59 -15.80
N THR A 34 -3.29 -6.52 -14.86
CA THR A 34 -4.71 -6.83 -15.15
C THR A 34 -5.30 -5.82 -16.14
N ALA A 35 -4.89 -4.55 -16.11
CA ALA A 35 -5.36 -3.54 -17.05
C ALA A 35 -4.93 -3.81 -18.51
N ILE A 36 -3.71 -4.30 -18.71
CA ILE A 36 -3.13 -4.55 -20.04
C ILE A 36 -3.48 -5.95 -20.55
N ASN A 37 -3.37 -6.98 -19.69
CA ASN A 37 -3.59 -8.37 -20.04
C ASN A 37 -4.53 -9.04 -19.00
N PRO A 38 -5.86 -8.79 -19.06
CA PRO A 38 -6.80 -9.30 -18.06
C PRO A 38 -6.74 -10.83 -17.87
N GLY A 39 -6.56 -11.57 -18.97
CA GLY A 39 -6.54 -13.04 -18.97
C GLY A 39 -5.35 -13.67 -18.24
N ASP A 40 -4.24 -12.95 -18.07
CA ASP A 40 -3.06 -13.43 -17.32
C ASP A 40 -3.28 -13.38 -15.81
N PHE A 41 -4.23 -12.57 -15.35
CA PHE A 41 -4.48 -12.30 -13.93
C PHE A 41 -5.86 -12.78 -13.48
N ILE A 42 -6.84 -12.86 -14.38
CA ILE A 42 -8.20 -13.35 -14.13
C ILE A 42 -8.55 -14.40 -15.19
N PRO A 43 -8.68 -15.69 -14.80
CA PRO A 43 -9.01 -16.76 -15.74
C PRO A 43 -10.30 -16.49 -16.51
N ASN A 44 -10.28 -16.74 -17.83
CA ASN A 44 -11.42 -16.61 -18.74
C ASN A 44 -11.98 -15.19 -18.90
N VAL A 45 -11.19 -14.15 -18.57
CA VAL A 45 -11.58 -12.74 -18.79
C VAL A 45 -10.77 -12.14 -19.93
N THR A 46 -11.46 -11.69 -20.98
CA THR A 46 -10.84 -10.97 -22.12
C THR A 46 -11.02 -9.46 -22.01
N GLU A 47 -12.03 -8.99 -21.27
CA GLU A 47 -12.34 -7.58 -21.10
C GLU A 47 -12.60 -7.24 -19.62
N LEU A 48 -12.21 -6.04 -19.21
CA LEU A 48 -12.39 -5.59 -17.84
C LEU A 48 -13.80 -5.07 -17.63
N ASN A 49 -14.54 -5.73 -16.74
CA ASN A 49 -15.80 -5.18 -16.26
C ASN A 49 -15.56 -3.92 -15.39
N TYR A 50 -16.62 -3.15 -15.17
CA TYR A 50 -16.58 -1.92 -14.40
C TYR A 50 -16.06 -2.11 -12.95
N VAL A 51 -16.41 -3.23 -12.31
CA VAL A 51 -16.00 -3.52 -10.92
C VAL A 51 -14.48 -3.73 -10.82
N THR A 52 -13.90 -4.49 -11.75
CA THR A 52 -12.46 -4.71 -11.83
C THR A 52 -11.71 -3.41 -12.13
N GLN A 53 -12.24 -2.58 -13.04
CA GLN A 53 -11.64 -1.26 -13.33
C GLN A 53 -11.65 -0.36 -12.09
N LEU A 54 -12.76 -0.31 -11.34
CA LEU A 54 -12.85 0.48 -10.11
C LEU A 54 -11.88 0.00 -9.03
N TYR A 55 -11.66 -1.31 -8.93
CA TYR A 55 -10.63 -1.89 -8.05
C TYR A 55 -9.21 -1.46 -8.49
N ILE A 56 -8.89 -1.56 -9.78
CA ILE A 56 -7.60 -1.14 -10.36
C ILE A 56 -7.35 0.35 -10.09
N THR A 57 -8.30 1.22 -10.42
CA THR A 57 -8.14 2.68 -10.28
C THR A 57 -7.84 3.07 -8.84
N ARG A 58 -8.62 2.57 -7.86
CA ARG A 58 -8.40 2.88 -6.43
C ARG A 58 -7.03 2.42 -5.95
N ASN A 59 -6.63 1.20 -6.33
CA ASN A 59 -5.33 0.63 -5.98
C ASN A 59 -4.17 1.46 -6.54
N VAL A 60 -4.24 1.84 -7.82
CA VAL A 60 -3.24 2.70 -8.47
C VAL A 60 -3.18 4.07 -7.82
N THR A 61 -4.33 4.71 -7.55
CA THR A 61 -4.37 6.03 -6.89
C THR A 61 -3.69 6.00 -5.53
N VAL A 62 -3.95 4.98 -4.71
CA VAL A 62 -3.29 4.86 -3.40
C VAL A 62 -1.78 4.60 -3.56
N ALA A 63 -1.37 3.74 -4.50
CA ALA A 63 0.05 3.48 -4.75
C ALA A 63 0.80 4.76 -5.18
N LEU A 64 0.20 5.57 -6.05
CA LEU A 64 0.76 6.87 -6.44
C LEU A 64 0.87 7.82 -5.24
N GLY A 65 -0.13 7.87 -4.37
CA GLY A 65 -0.06 8.67 -3.14
C GLY A 65 1.07 8.23 -2.20
N VAL A 66 1.30 6.92 -2.07
CA VAL A 66 2.45 6.37 -1.31
C VAL A 66 3.77 6.77 -1.95
N ILE A 67 3.89 6.70 -3.29
CA ILE A 67 5.09 7.15 -4.02
C ILE A 67 5.35 8.64 -3.75
N ILE A 68 4.31 9.48 -3.85
CA ILE A 68 4.43 10.92 -3.56
C ILE A 68 4.91 11.14 -2.12
N ALA A 69 4.36 10.42 -1.15
CA ALA A 69 4.79 10.52 0.24
C ALA A 69 6.28 10.14 0.44
N LEU A 70 6.77 9.13 -0.28
CA LEU A 70 8.20 8.75 -0.29
C LEU A 70 9.07 9.84 -0.93
N LEU A 71 8.64 10.43 -2.05
CA LEU A 71 9.36 11.50 -2.74
C LEU A 71 9.46 12.75 -1.87
N LEU A 72 8.40 13.07 -1.11
CA LEU A 72 8.38 14.14 -0.12
C LEU A 72 9.26 13.86 1.11
N LYS A 73 9.73 12.62 1.28
CA LYS A 73 10.49 12.16 2.46
C LYS A 73 9.81 12.56 3.77
N SER A 74 8.48 12.46 3.82
CA SER A 74 7.67 12.86 4.98
C SER A 74 7.05 11.66 5.69
N HIS A 75 7.43 11.44 6.95
CA HIS A 75 6.85 10.37 7.77
C HIS A 75 5.36 10.56 7.97
N LYS A 76 4.91 11.80 8.17
CA LYS A 76 3.49 12.13 8.32
C LYS A 76 2.71 11.82 7.05
N ALA A 77 3.23 12.21 5.88
CA ALA A 77 2.57 11.92 4.60
C ALA A 77 2.48 10.41 4.35
N LEU A 78 3.58 9.69 4.59
CA LEU A 78 3.61 8.24 4.41
C LEU A 78 2.68 7.53 5.39
N PHE A 79 2.66 7.98 6.64
CA PHE A 79 1.77 7.47 7.68
C PHE A 79 0.30 7.60 7.29
N VAL A 80 -0.12 8.79 6.87
CA VAL A 80 -1.49 9.04 6.41
C VAL A 80 -1.83 8.19 5.19
N MET A 81 -0.93 8.11 4.20
CA MET A 81 -1.17 7.31 3.00
C MET A 81 -1.28 5.81 3.28
N LEU A 82 -0.49 5.27 4.21
CA LEU A 82 -0.61 3.87 4.61
C LEU A 82 -1.87 3.61 5.44
N ILE A 83 -2.37 4.57 6.22
CA ILE A 83 -3.71 4.46 6.85
C ILE A 83 -4.79 4.39 5.77
N VAL A 84 -4.77 5.33 4.81
CA VAL A 84 -5.73 5.33 3.71
C VAL A 84 -5.69 3.99 2.98
N ARG A 85 -4.49 3.44 2.73
CA ARG A 85 -4.31 2.13 2.11
C ARG A 85 -4.99 1.01 2.89
N VAL A 86 -4.75 0.92 4.19
CA VAL A 86 -5.37 -0.10 5.05
C VAL A 86 -6.90 0.03 5.02
N LEU A 87 -7.42 1.25 5.13
CA LEU A 87 -8.86 1.50 5.13
C LEU A 87 -9.50 1.14 3.79
N THR A 88 -8.88 1.47 2.66
CA THR A 88 -9.40 1.12 1.34
C THR A 88 -9.39 -0.39 1.13
N ASP A 89 -8.32 -1.08 1.53
CA ASP A 89 -8.21 -2.53 1.35
C ASP A 89 -9.23 -3.29 2.22
N ILE A 90 -9.43 -2.85 3.47
CA ILE A 90 -10.48 -3.41 4.33
C ILE A 90 -11.87 -3.16 3.74
N SER A 91 -12.12 -1.94 3.25
CA SER A 91 -13.40 -1.59 2.61
C SER A 91 -13.67 -2.46 1.38
N ASP A 92 -12.65 -2.73 0.57
CA ASP A 92 -12.75 -3.61 -0.59
C ASP A 92 -13.04 -5.05 -0.19
N VAL A 93 -12.33 -5.59 0.81
CA VAL A 93 -12.60 -6.94 1.33
C VAL A 93 -14.04 -7.07 1.81
N ILE A 94 -14.52 -6.11 2.61
CA ILE A 94 -15.92 -6.11 3.09
C ILE A 94 -16.89 -6.06 1.91
N THR A 95 -16.65 -5.18 0.94
CA THR A 95 -17.54 -5.01 -0.22
C THR A 95 -17.59 -6.26 -1.08
N VAL A 96 -16.46 -6.94 -1.30
CA VAL A 96 -16.38 -8.20 -2.05
C VAL A 96 -17.25 -9.29 -1.42
N TYR A 97 -17.20 -9.42 -0.09
CA TYR A 97 -18.04 -10.38 0.63
C TYR A 97 -19.51 -9.96 0.69
N ALA A 98 -19.79 -8.67 0.94
CA ALA A 98 -21.15 -8.15 1.06
C ALA A 98 -21.93 -8.23 -0.26
N LEU A 99 -21.25 -8.00 -1.40
CA LEU A 99 -21.86 -8.02 -2.73
C LEU A 99 -21.65 -9.35 -3.47
N ASN A 100 -21.04 -10.36 -2.84
CA ASN A 100 -20.71 -11.66 -3.43
C ASN A 100 -20.02 -11.57 -4.81
N VAL A 101 -18.96 -10.76 -4.91
CA VAL A 101 -18.24 -10.55 -6.16
C VAL A 101 -17.32 -11.75 -6.46
N GLU A 102 -17.85 -12.79 -7.10
CA GLU A 102 -17.14 -14.06 -7.33
C GLU A 102 -15.80 -13.90 -8.05
N VAL A 103 -15.73 -12.98 -9.01
CA VAL A 103 -14.55 -12.75 -9.87
C VAL A 103 -13.27 -12.45 -9.07
N ILE A 104 -13.39 -11.79 -7.91
CA ILE A 104 -12.24 -11.35 -7.10
C ILE A 104 -12.24 -11.89 -5.67
N LYS A 105 -13.26 -12.69 -5.30
CA LYS A 105 -13.41 -13.26 -3.95
C LYS A 105 -12.27 -14.19 -3.56
N SER A 106 -11.72 -14.95 -4.51
CA SER A 106 -10.60 -15.86 -4.29
C SER A 106 -9.27 -15.13 -3.99
N SER A 107 -9.13 -13.87 -4.38
CA SER A 107 -7.93 -13.05 -4.17
C SER A 107 -7.85 -12.44 -2.77
N VAL A 108 -8.95 -12.44 -2.00
CA VAL A 108 -9.04 -11.78 -0.69
C VAL A 108 -8.00 -12.28 0.32
N PRO A 109 -7.74 -13.59 0.50
CA PRO A 109 -6.72 -14.07 1.43
C PRO A 109 -5.32 -13.54 1.10
N MET A 110 -4.99 -13.43 -0.19
CA MET A 110 -3.72 -12.87 -0.64
C MET A 110 -3.60 -11.38 -0.26
N VAL A 111 -4.65 -10.59 -0.51
CA VAL A 111 -4.70 -9.16 -0.16
C VAL A 111 -4.51 -8.97 1.36
N LEU A 112 -5.15 -9.80 2.18
CA LEU A 112 -5.00 -9.75 3.64
C LEU A 112 -3.55 -9.97 4.08
N VAL A 113 -2.94 -11.06 3.62
CA VAL A 113 -1.60 -11.49 4.07
C VAL A 113 -0.49 -10.62 3.48
N LEU A 114 -0.58 -10.24 2.21
CA LEU A 114 0.49 -9.55 1.50
C LEU A 114 0.39 -8.02 1.54
N LEU A 115 -0.81 -7.46 1.74
CA LEU A 115 -1.02 -6.01 1.67
C LEU A 115 -1.50 -5.45 3.00
N ILE A 116 -2.62 -5.93 3.55
CA ILE A 116 -3.24 -5.34 4.75
C ILE A 116 -2.35 -5.50 5.98
N ILE A 117 -1.92 -6.74 6.29
CA ILE A 117 -1.11 -7.00 7.49
C ILE A 117 0.23 -6.26 7.45
N PRO A 118 1.02 -6.32 6.36
CA PRO A 118 2.28 -5.57 6.28
C PRO A 118 2.08 -4.06 6.38
N ALA A 119 1.03 -3.51 5.74
CA ALA A 119 0.71 -2.09 5.84
C ALA A 119 0.38 -1.68 7.29
N LEU A 120 -0.40 -2.48 8.02
CA LEU A 120 -0.68 -2.25 9.44
C LEU A 120 0.60 -2.21 10.29
N LEU A 121 1.55 -3.12 10.04
CA LEU A 121 2.83 -3.13 10.75
C LEU A 121 3.63 -1.85 10.50
N ALA A 122 3.67 -1.37 9.25
CA ALA A 122 4.31 -0.12 8.88
C ALA A 122 3.60 1.10 9.51
N VAL A 123 2.26 1.12 9.53
CA VAL A 123 1.45 2.16 10.20
C VAL A 123 1.77 2.22 11.69
N MET A 124 1.78 1.08 12.39
CA MET A 124 2.10 1.02 13.82
C MET A 124 3.51 1.55 14.12
N TYR A 125 4.47 1.27 13.25
CA TYR A 125 5.82 1.84 13.36
C TYR A 125 5.82 3.35 13.14
N LEU A 126 5.23 3.82 12.04
CA LEU A 126 5.22 5.23 11.68
C LEU A 126 4.46 6.09 12.69
N TRP A 127 3.43 5.57 13.34
CA TRP A 127 2.75 6.24 14.45
C TRP A 127 3.73 6.64 15.56
N LYS A 128 4.61 5.72 15.96
CA LYS A 128 5.62 5.99 16.99
C LYS A 128 6.62 7.05 16.52
N VAL A 129 7.03 6.99 15.25
CA VAL A 129 7.95 7.98 14.67
C VAL A 129 7.32 9.37 14.66
N VAL A 130 6.10 9.49 14.13
CA VAL A 130 5.39 10.77 14.01
C VAL A 130 5.10 11.38 15.39
N LYS A 131 4.73 10.57 16.38
CA LYS A 131 4.53 11.03 17.75
C LYS A 131 5.82 11.62 18.34
N ASN A 132 6.92 10.89 18.23
CA ASN A 132 8.21 11.35 18.75
C ASN A 132 8.69 12.62 18.05
N GLU A 133 8.41 12.80 16.75
CA GLU A 133 8.72 14.03 16.03
C GLU A 133 7.89 15.23 16.51
N GLN A 134 6.61 15.02 16.84
CA GLN A 134 5.76 16.07 17.41
C GLN A 134 6.25 16.51 18.79
N ASP A 135 6.60 15.55 19.66
CA ASP A 135 7.10 15.81 21.02
C ASP A 135 8.44 16.59 21.03
N VAL A 136 9.26 16.49 19.98
CA VAL A 136 10.52 17.27 19.84
C VAL A 136 10.27 18.69 19.35
N THR A 137 9.18 18.94 18.63
CA THR A 137 8.85 20.25 18.04
C THR A 137 7.95 21.13 18.90
N ALA A 138 7.42 20.59 20.00
CA ALA A 138 6.59 21.28 20.99
C ALA A 138 7.46 21.87 22.12
#